data_AF-A0ABD4AQJ2-F1
#
_entry.id   AF-A0ABD4AQJ2-F1
#
_cell.length_a   1.000
_cell.length_b   1.000
_cell.length_c   1.000
_cell.angle_alpha   90.00
_cell.angle_beta   90.00
_cell.angle_gamma   90.00
#
_symmetry.space_group_name_H-M   'P 1'
#
loop_
_entity.id
_entity.type
_entity.pdbx_description
1 polymer ?
#
loop_
_entity_poly.entity_id
_entity_poly.type
_entity_poly.pdbx_seq_one_letter_code
_entity_poly.pdbx_strand_id
1 'polypeptide(L)'
;MANGYTALYGSAFEKVERQLLADGYVCAFACTYGEPAGPVPKDLGRTGKEGGWEMRRKLKDWSSKHGVREYKIVRNTSYVRDLHGDVYELWVKRSEIDVIDAIVRTASN
;
A
#
# COMPACT_ATOMS: atom_id res chain seq x y z
N MET A 1 17.50 -33.60 -12.42
CA MET A 1 17.71 -32.69 -11.29
C MET A 1 18.52 -31.51 -11.79
N ALA A 2 17.94 -30.32 -11.78
CA ALA A 2 18.63 -29.06 -12.06
C ALA A 2 18.17 -28.06 -11.00
N ASN A 3 19.04 -27.80 -10.03
CA ASN A 3 18.87 -26.75 -9.02
C ASN A 3 19.11 -25.40 -9.69
N GLY A 4 18.07 -24.86 -10.34
CA GLY A 4 18.11 -23.55 -10.97
C GLY A 4 17.57 -22.49 -10.02
N TYR A 5 18.42 -21.91 -9.17
CA TYR A 5 18.16 -20.58 -8.59
C TYR A 5 18.15 -19.57 -9.73
N THR A 6 16.98 -19.41 -10.36
CA THR A 6 16.78 -18.41 -11.40
C THR A 6 16.60 -17.08 -10.66
N ALA A 7 17.59 -16.20 -10.78
CA ALA A 7 17.51 -14.86 -10.24
C ALA A 7 16.25 -14.16 -10.82
N LEU A 8 15.27 -13.91 -9.97
CA LEU A 8 14.03 -13.22 -10.34
C LEU A 8 14.33 -11.72 -10.48
N TYR A 9 14.88 -11.32 -11.62
CA TYR A 9 14.87 -9.94 -12.08
C TYR A 9 13.55 -9.70 -12.83
N GLY A 10 12.73 -8.76 -12.32
CA GLY A 10 11.28 -8.63 -12.59
C GLY A 10 10.51 -8.93 -11.31
N SER A 11 10.36 -7.91 -10.47
CA SER A 11 10.27 -8.00 -9.00
C SER A 11 9.12 -8.90 -8.50
N ALA A 12 9.32 -9.63 -7.40
CA ALA A 12 8.26 -10.43 -6.77
C ALA A 12 6.96 -9.63 -6.51
N PHE A 13 7.10 -8.31 -6.34
CA PHE A 13 6.00 -7.37 -6.25
C PHE A 13 5.22 -7.22 -7.56
N GLU A 14 5.84 -7.18 -8.74
CA GLU A 14 5.13 -7.09 -10.03
C GLU A 14 4.13 -8.23 -10.21
N LYS A 15 4.45 -9.43 -9.70
CA LYS A 15 3.49 -10.56 -9.70
C LYS A 15 2.32 -10.31 -8.77
N VAL A 16 2.58 -9.76 -7.58
CA VAL A 16 1.55 -9.40 -6.61
C VAL A 16 0.66 -8.29 -7.16
N GLU A 17 1.25 -7.24 -7.73
CA GLU A 17 0.55 -6.13 -8.38
C GLU A 17 -0.35 -6.63 -9.52
N ARG A 18 0.18 -7.45 -10.44
CA ARG A 18 -0.62 -8.02 -11.53
C ARG A 18 -1.79 -8.85 -11.01
N GLN A 19 -1.58 -9.64 -9.96
CA GLN A 19 -2.66 -10.42 -9.35
C GLN A 19 -3.72 -9.51 -8.71
N LEU A 20 -3.30 -8.45 -8.01
CA LEU A 20 -4.22 -7.50 -7.40
C LEU A 20 -5.08 -6.78 -8.44
N LEU A 21 -4.45 -6.33 -9.53
CA LEU A 21 -5.15 -5.73 -10.66
C LEU A 21 -6.13 -6.71 -11.32
N ALA A 22 -5.72 -7.96 -11.53
CA ALA A 22 -6.59 -9.01 -12.06
C ALA A 22 -7.76 -9.34 -11.13
N ASP A 23 -7.53 -9.31 -9.82
CA ASP A 23 -8.55 -9.45 -8.79
C ASP A 23 -9.45 -8.20 -8.67
N GLY A 24 -9.24 -7.15 -9.47
CA GLY A 24 -10.04 -5.92 -9.44
C GLY A 24 -9.72 -4.97 -8.28
N TYR A 25 -8.55 -5.13 -7.65
CA TYR A 25 -8.02 -4.17 -6.69
C TYR A 25 -7.23 -3.07 -7.41
N VAL A 26 -7.22 -1.89 -6.80
CA VAL A 26 -6.42 -0.73 -7.22
C VAL A 26 -5.64 -0.21 -6.02
N CYS A 27 -4.45 0.32 -6.26
CA CYS A 27 -3.66 0.96 -5.20
C CYS A 27 -4.32 2.29 -4.84
N ALA A 28 -4.74 2.44 -3.58
CA ALA A 28 -5.37 3.64 -3.08
C ALA A 28 -4.33 4.70 -2.70
N PHE A 29 -3.33 4.31 -1.91
CA PHE A 29 -2.18 5.15 -1.56
C PHE A 29 -1.03 4.29 -1.02
N ALA A 30 0.18 4.85 -1.10
CA ALA A 30 1.41 4.23 -0.63
C ALA A 30 1.98 5.01 0.56
N CYS A 31 2.32 4.28 1.63
CA CYS A 31 3.01 4.79 2.80
C CYS A 31 4.53 4.54 2.66
N THR A 32 5.25 5.49 2.08
CA THR A 32 6.72 5.49 1.90
C THR A 32 7.45 6.03 3.13
N TYR A 33 8.58 5.48 3.59
CA TYR A 33 9.31 5.96 4.78
C TYR A 33 9.74 7.45 4.72
N GLY A 34 9.88 8.03 3.51
CA GLY A 34 10.14 9.46 3.29
C GLY A 34 8.88 10.33 3.22
N GLU A 35 9.03 11.55 2.67
CA GLU A 35 7.88 12.40 2.31
C GLU A 35 6.87 11.59 1.50
N PRO A 36 5.56 11.76 1.78
CA PRO A 36 4.53 10.93 1.20
C PRO A 36 4.54 11.09 -0.33
N ALA A 37 4.85 10.00 -1.04
CA ALA A 37 4.70 9.94 -2.49
C ALA A 37 3.22 9.81 -2.82
N GLY A 38 2.49 10.92 -2.68
CA GLY A 38 1.05 11.01 -2.91
C GLY A 38 0.23 11.35 -1.65
N PRO A 39 -1.08 11.57 -1.81
CA PRO A 39 -1.93 12.05 -0.73
C PRO A 39 -2.27 10.90 0.23
N VAL A 40 -1.41 10.69 1.23
CA VAL A 40 -1.72 9.81 2.37
C VAL A 40 -2.76 10.51 3.25
N PRO A 41 -3.82 9.83 3.71
CA PRO A 41 -4.81 10.44 4.60
C PRO A 41 -4.15 11.00 5.86
N LYS A 42 -4.37 12.29 6.16
CA LYS A 42 -3.81 12.96 7.35
C LYS A 42 -4.25 12.28 8.65
N ASP A 43 -5.48 11.77 8.67
CA ASP A 43 -6.08 11.13 9.84
C ASP A 43 -5.65 9.66 10.04
N LEU A 44 -4.78 9.13 9.17
CA LEU A 44 -4.05 7.87 9.39
C LEU A 44 -3.09 7.99 10.60
N GLY A 45 -2.69 9.22 10.97
CA GLY A 45 -1.86 9.47 12.14
C GLY A 45 -0.45 8.92 11.99
N ARG A 46 0.11 8.95 10.77
CA ARG A 46 1.45 8.46 10.45
C ARG A 46 2.52 9.46 10.87
N THR A 47 3.63 8.97 11.43
CA THR A 47 4.77 9.75 11.91
C THR A 47 6.06 9.51 11.12
N GLY A 48 6.08 8.50 10.25
CA GLY A 48 7.25 8.11 9.45
C GLY A 48 8.24 7.21 10.20
N LYS A 49 8.01 6.95 11.49
CA LYS A 49 8.86 6.10 12.34
C LYS A 49 8.27 4.71 12.57
N GLU A 50 7.12 4.42 11.97
CA GLU A 50 6.43 3.16 12.18
C GLU A 50 7.23 1.95 11.69
N GLY A 51 7.30 0.92 12.53
CA GLY A 51 7.67 -0.42 12.10
C GLY A 51 6.55 -1.06 11.26
N GLY A 52 6.89 -2.17 10.61
CA GLY A 52 5.96 -2.86 9.72
C GLY A 52 4.66 -3.35 10.37
N TRP A 53 4.72 -3.74 11.64
CA TRP A 53 3.53 -4.14 12.40
C TRP A 53 2.62 -2.94 12.72
N GLU A 54 3.20 -1.82 13.15
CA GLU A 54 2.46 -0.60 13.48
C GLU A 54 1.76 -0.04 12.24
N MET A 55 2.45 -0.05 11.09
CA MET A 55 1.86 0.42 9.85
C MET A 55 0.67 -0.45 9.42
N ARG A 56 0.79 -1.78 9.51
CA ARG A 56 -0.34 -2.70 9.25
C ARG A 56 -1.51 -2.44 10.19
N ARG A 57 -1.25 -2.19 11.48
CA ARG A 57 -2.30 -1.89 12.46
C ARG A 57 -3.02 -0.58 12.11
N LYS A 58 -2.29 0.50 11.86
CA LYS A 58 -2.88 1.81 11.49
C LYS A 58 -3.72 1.72 10.22
N LEU A 59 -3.26 1.00 9.20
CA LEU A 59 -4.04 0.79 7.97
C LEU A 59 -5.34 0.01 8.21
N LYS A 60 -5.32 -1.00 9.09
CA LYS A 60 -6.54 -1.73 9.49
C LYS A 60 -7.50 -0.84 10.27
N ASP A 61 -6.98 -0.11 11.27
CA ASP A 61 -7.77 0.78 12.11
C ASP A 61 -8.40 1.89 11.26
N TRP A 62 -7.64 2.49 10.34
CA TRP A 62 -8.12 3.49 9.39
C TRP A 62 -9.18 2.93 8.44
N SER A 63 -8.94 1.76 7.83
CA SER A 63 -9.91 1.12 6.94
C SER A 63 -11.23 0.83 7.67
N SER A 64 -11.16 0.36 8.91
CA SER A 64 -12.33 0.14 9.77
C SER A 64 -13.09 1.43 10.07
N LYS A 65 -12.37 2.50 10.48
CA LYS A 65 -12.95 3.81 10.79
C LYS A 65 -13.72 4.41 9.62
N HIS A 66 -13.21 4.22 8.41
CA HIS A 66 -13.80 4.77 7.17
C HIS A 66 -14.74 3.81 6.45
N GLY A 67 -15.00 2.64 7.04
CA GLY A 67 -15.93 1.67 6.47
C GLY A 67 -15.44 0.97 5.20
N VAL A 68 -14.12 0.97 4.93
CA VAL A 68 -13.49 0.27 3.81
C VAL A 68 -13.46 -1.22 4.13
N ARG A 69 -14.23 -2.01 3.39
CA ARG A 69 -14.45 -3.45 3.71
C ARG A 69 -13.56 -4.38 2.91
N GLU A 70 -13.30 -4.04 1.65
CA GLU A 70 -12.54 -4.88 0.73
C GLU A 70 -11.16 -4.27 0.44
N TYR A 71 -10.18 -4.59 1.29
CA TYR A 71 -8.81 -4.11 1.15
C TYR A 71 -7.75 -5.19 1.38
N LYS A 72 -6.56 -4.94 0.85
CA LYS A 72 -5.34 -5.73 1.04
C LYS A 72 -4.20 -4.78 1.41
N ILE A 73 -3.41 -5.15 2.43
CA ILE A 73 -2.22 -4.40 2.85
C ILE A 73 -1.00 -5.12 2.33
N VAL A 74 -0.29 -4.47 1.42
CA VAL A 74 0.86 -5.05 0.72
C VAL A 74 2.13 -4.35 1.19
N ARG A 75 3.17 -5.14 1.47
CA ARG A 75 4.52 -4.60 1.67
C ARG A 75 5.21 -4.63 0.32
N ASN A 76 5.42 -3.46 -0.27
CA ASN A 76 6.20 -3.31 -1.48
C ASN A 76 7.69 -3.17 -1.11
N THR A 77 8.43 -4.23 -1.46
CA THR A 77 9.88 -4.33 -1.26
C THR A 77 10.67 -3.98 -2.53
N SER A 78 10.01 -3.57 -3.62
CA SER A 78 10.69 -3.20 -4.86
C SER A 78 11.39 -1.84 -4.78
N TYR A 79 10.92 -0.97 -3.89
CA TYR A 79 11.49 0.37 -3.65
C TYR A 79 12.77 0.38 -2.79
N VAL A 80 13.29 -0.80 -2.41
CA VAL A 80 14.47 -0.94 -1.55
C VAL A 80 15.73 -0.31 -2.18
N ARG A 81 15.79 -0.18 -3.51
CA ARG A 81 16.93 0.42 -4.21
C ARG A 81 16.90 1.95 -4.32
N ASP A 82 15.73 2.57 -4.47
CA ASP A 82 15.62 3.99 -4.84
C ASP A 82 15.04 4.90 -3.73
N LEU A 83 14.28 4.36 -2.76
CA LEU A 83 13.59 5.16 -1.73
C LEU A 83 14.01 4.84 -0.28
N HIS A 84 15.04 4.01 -0.08
CA HIS A 84 15.56 3.65 1.25
C HIS A 84 14.49 3.19 2.28
N GLY A 85 13.53 2.34 1.90
CA GLY A 85 12.61 1.79 2.90
C GLY A 85 11.53 0.83 2.39
N ASP A 86 10.91 0.10 3.31
CA ASP A 86 9.73 -0.71 3.03
C ASP A 86 8.49 0.17 2.80
N VAL A 87 7.86 0.06 1.64
CA VAL A 87 6.64 0.81 1.35
C VAL A 87 5.44 -0.07 1.70
N TYR A 88 4.49 0.47 2.47
CA TYR A 88 3.23 -0.20 2.74
C TYR A 88 2.13 0.41 1.89
N GLU A 89 1.47 -0.40 1.09
CA GLU A 89 0.41 0.04 0.19
C GLU A 89 -0.94 -0.49 0.64
N LEU A 90 -1.94 0.39 0.59
CA LEU A 90 -3.34 0.00 0.74
C LEU A 90 -3.93 -0.23 -0.64
N TRP A 91 -4.32 -1.47 -0.91
CA TRP A 91 -5.02 -1.86 -2.12
C TRP A 91 -6.48 -2.08 -1.80
N VAL A 92 -7.39 -1.49 -2.55
CA VAL A 92 -8.84 -1.62 -2.31
C VAL A 92 -9.54 -2.11 -3.54
N LYS A 93 -10.72 -2.73 -3.37
CA LYS A 93 -11.56 -3.07 -4.51
C LYS A 93 -11.92 -1.80 -5.26
N ARG A 94 -11.97 -1.86 -6.59
CA ARG A 94 -12.28 -0.68 -7.42
C ARG A 94 -13.60 -0.01 -7.03
N SER A 95 -14.58 -0.74 -6.51
CA SER A 95 -15.85 -0.19 -5.98
C SER A 95 -15.68 0.71 -4.75
N GLU A 96 -14.57 0.59 -4.01
CA GLU A 96 -14.29 1.35 -2.79
C GLU A 96 -13.44 2.60 -3.07
N ILE A 97 -12.96 2.79 -4.31
CA ILE A 97 -12.01 3.87 -4.62
C ILE A 97 -12.64 5.26 -4.47
N ASP A 98 -13.92 5.42 -4.84
CA ASP A 98 -14.62 6.70 -4.73
C ASP A 98 -14.76 7.15 -3.27
N VAL A 99 -14.93 6.20 -2.35
CA VAL A 99 -14.97 6.45 -0.90
C VAL A 99 -13.62 6.95 -0.43
N ILE A 100 -12.52 6.30 -0.84
CA ILE A 100 -11.18 6.74 -0.47
C ILE A 100 -10.82 8.09 -1.09
N ASP A 101 -11.12 8.29 -2.37
CA ASP A 101 -10.86 9.55 -3.06
C ASP A 101 -11.57 10.72 -2.36
N ALA A 102 -12.81 10.52 -1.91
CA ALA A 102 -13.54 11.53 -1.14
C ALA A 102 -12.84 11.87 0.18
N ILE A 103 -12.38 10.86 0.93
CA ILE A 103 -11.69 11.03 2.23
C ILE A 103 -10.32 11.70 2.06
N VAL A 104 -9.55 11.24 1.08
CA VAL A 104 -8.21 11.73 0.81
C VAL A 104 -8.25 13.18 0.32
N ARG A 105 -9.21 13.53 -0.56
CA ARG A 105 -9.37 14.92 -1.04
C ARG A 105 -9.90 15.88 0.01
N THR A 106 -10.81 15.45 0.89
CA THR A 106 -11.27 16.31 2.00
C THR A 106 -10.17 16.59 3.02
N ALA A 107 -9.19 15.71 3.16
CA ALA A 107 -8.04 15.94 4.02
C ALA A 107 -7.00 16.93 3.44
N SER A 108 -7.07 17.28 2.16
CA SER A 108 -6.10 18.17 1.49
C SER A 108 -6.47 19.67 1.49
N ASN A 109 -7.72 20.03 1.86
CA ASN A 109 -8.11 21.41 2.16
C ASN A 109 -7.85 21.76 3.63
#